data_AF-A0A2H4FH14-F1
#
_entry.id   AF-A0A2H4FH14-F1
#
_cell.length_a   1.000
_cell.length_b   1.000
_cell.length_c   1.000
_cell.angle_alpha   90.00
_cell.angle_beta   90.00
_cell.angle_gamma   90.00
#
_symmetry.space_group_name_H-M   'P 1'
#
loop_
_entity.id
_entity.type
_entity.pdbx_description
1 polymer ?
#
loop_
_entity_poly.entity_id
_entity_poly.type
_entity_poly.pdbx_seq_one_letter_code
_entity_poly.pdbx_strand_id
1 'polypeptide(L)'
;ITLQAGGSLAANNIDFGVGSTLEFNGPLDGGGNTIPYYFKGAIANGNNAILNVNTKSLTAYHSTIGTVAEINIGAGNFFAIDASAGDVTILNAQAINFGVPDSALVLSNLTGVGVKNILLAADLVAPGANGGDVVFNGGVNGLNIGSNVAGTARNIGDGGGDKFNTLLIYNAVTITDDVNLEGIQNVHINNNAAFTSSTAFNAGAIQINDATYTIDANNGNLNVPAGNIQFAHANAQLILQNTSGNDRTITLGANIDPD
;
A
#
# COMPACT_ATOMS: atom_id res chain seq x y z
N ILE A 1 15.47 -18.31 -16.91
CA ILE A 1 14.35 -19.18 -17.38
C ILE A 1 13.08 -18.37 -17.26
N THR A 2 12.16 -18.46 -18.21
CA THR A 2 10.86 -17.76 -18.15
C THR A 2 9.74 -18.76 -17.98
N LEU A 3 8.96 -18.64 -16.91
CA LEU A 3 7.70 -19.36 -16.72
C LEU A 3 6.55 -18.41 -17.03
N GLN A 4 5.59 -18.85 -17.85
CA GLN A 4 4.41 -18.07 -18.20
C GLN A 4 3.17 -18.69 -17.57
N ALA A 5 2.45 -17.91 -16.77
CA ALA A 5 1.17 -18.26 -16.20
C ALA A 5 0.05 -17.54 -16.97
N GLY A 6 -0.75 -18.29 -17.73
CA GLY A 6 -1.96 -17.78 -18.38
C GLY A 6 -3.19 -17.75 -17.46
N GLY A 7 -2.97 -17.80 -16.14
CA GLY A 7 -4.01 -17.96 -15.12
C GLY A 7 -3.46 -17.79 -13.70
N SER A 8 -4.31 -18.06 -12.71
CA SER A 8 -3.86 -18.22 -11.32
C SER A 8 -2.85 -19.37 -11.20
N LEU A 9 -1.83 -19.18 -10.37
CA LEU A 9 -0.77 -20.15 -10.12
C LEU A 9 -0.78 -20.60 -8.66
N ALA A 10 -1.06 -21.88 -8.45
CA ALA A 10 -0.89 -22.55 -7.18
C ALA A 10 0.27 -23.54 -7.29
N ALA A 11 1.28 -23.37 -6.43
CA ALA A 11 2.42 -24.26 -6.32
C ALA A 11 2.79 -24.36 -4.83
N ASN A 12 3.42 -25.47 -4.41
CA ASN A 12 3.90 -25.56 -3.03
C ASN A 12 5.12 -24.68 -2.81
N ASN A 13 6.06 -24.72 -3.76
CA ASN A 13 7.27 -23.90 -3.76
C ASN A 13 7.66 -23.60 -5.22
N ILE A 14 8.15 -22.39 -5.49
CA ILE A 14 8.78 -22.00 -6.74
C ILE A 14 10.20 -21.57 -6.41
N ASP A 15 11.18 -22.34 -6.89
CA ASP A 15 12.59 -22.08 -6.70
C ASP A 15 13.16 -21.34 -7.92
N PHE A 16 13.63 -20.11 -7.71
CA PHE A 16 14.16 -19.26 -8.77
C PHE A 16 15.67 -19.41 -8.91
N GLY A 17 16.12 -19.93 -10.05
CA GLY A 17 17.51 -19.79 -10.50
C GLY A 17 17.85 -18.33 -10.83
N VAL A 18 19.13 -17.98 -10.81
CA VAL A 18 19.63 -16.61 -11.07
C VAL A 18 19.02 -16.02 -12.34
N GLY A 19 18.41 -14.84 -12.22
CA GLY A 19 17.79 -14.09 -13.34
C GLY A 19 16.57 -14.79 -13.95
N SER A 20 15.84 -15.57 -13.16
CA SER A 20 14.63 -16.25 -13.64
C SER A 20 13.42 -15.34 -13.54
N THR A 21 12.55 -15.45 -14.54
CA THR A 21 11.39 -14.59 -14.71
C THR A 21 10.11 -15.41 -14.59
N LEU A 22 9.13 -14.91 -13.85
CA LEU A 22 7.76 -15.38 -13.85
C LEU A 22 6.85 -14.31 -14.45
N GLU A 23 6.18 -14.65 -15.54
CA GLU A 23 5.27 -13.75 -16.24
C GLU A 23 3.82 -14.17 -16.02
N PHE A 24 2.99 -13.25 -15.53
CA PHE A 24 1.54 -13.42 -15.50
C PHE A 24 0.93 -12.69 -16.70
N ASN A 25 0.73 -13.43 -17.79
CA ASN A 25 0.25 -12.91 -19.08
C ASN A 25 -1.25 -13.22 -19.29
N GLY A 26 -2.07 -13.01 -18.25
CA GLY A 26 -3.52 -13.21 -18.33
C GLY A 26 -4.18 -12.29 -19.37
N PRO A 27 -5.36 -12.66 -19.92
CA PRO A 27 -6.04 -11.79 -20.86
C PRO A 27 -6.39 -10.47 -20.18
N LEU A 28 -5.92 -9.38 -20.79
CA LEU A 28 -6.14 -7.98 -20.39
C LEU A 28 -7.58 -7.54 -20.69
N ASP A 29 -8.59 -8.29 -20.25
CA ASP A 29 -10.04 -8.01 -20.42
C ASP A 29 -10.74 -8.90 -21.48
N GLY A 30 -11.27 -10.03 -21.04
CA GLY A 30 -12.10 -10.94 -21.85
C GLY A 30 -13.56 -10.48 -22.01
N GLY A 31 -13.82 -9.19 -22.27
CA GLY A 31 -15.17 -8.68 -22.53
C GLY A 31 -15.84 -7.90 -21.39
N GLY A 32 -15.07 -7.15 -20.58
CA GLY A 32 -15.59 -6.06 -19.75
C GLY A 32 -15.44 -6.20 -18.23
N ASN A 33 -15.07 -7.38 -17.72
CA ASN A 33 -14.78 -7.58 -16.30
C ASN A 33 -13.30 -7.97 -16.08
N THR A 34 -12.66 -7.29 -15.12
CA THR A 34 -11.32 -7.66 -14.63
C THR A 34 -11.33 -9.09 -14.10
N ILE A 35 -10.46 -9.95 -14.63
CA ILE A 35 -10.30 -11.32 -14.13
C ILE A 35 -9.19 -11.33 -13.08
N PRO A 36 -9.48 -11.63 -11.79
CA PRO A 36 -8.47 -11.65 -10.74
C PRO A 36 -7.61 -12.92 -10.83
N TYR A 37 -6.28 -12.74 -10.77
CA TYR A 37 -5.32 -13.83 -10.75
C TYR A 37 -4.74 -13.98 -9.35
N TYR A 38 -4.48 -15.22 -8.95
CA TYR A 38 -3.96 -15.54 -7.63
C TYR A 38 -2.64 -16.28 -7.73
N PHE A 39 -1.64 -15.80 -7.00
CA PHE A 39 -0.35 -16.45 -6.82
C PHE A 39 -0.22 -16.95 -5.37
N LYS A 40 -0.29 -18.28 -5.19
CA LYS A 40 -0.39 -18.92 -3.87
C LYS A 40 0.82 -19.79 -3.50
N GLY A 41 1.96 -19.61 -4.20
CA GLY A 41 3.16 -20.41 -3.94
C GLY A 41 4.17 -19.72 -3.03
N ALA A 42 4.84 -20.53 -2.19
CA ALA A 42 6.06 -20.09 -1.54
C ALA A 42 7.16 -19.84 -2.59
N ILE A 43 8.04 -18.89 -2.31
CA ILE A 43 9.13 -18.48 -3.19
C ILE A 43 10.44 -18.79 -2.49
N ALA A 44 11.24 -19.66 -3.11
CA ALA A 44 12.62 -19.91 -2.72
C ALA A 44 13.55 -19.13 -3.65
N ASN A 45 14.66 -18.62 -3.09
CA ASN A 45 15.65 -17.82 -3.82
C ASN A 45 15.02 -16.61 -4.56
N GLY A 46 14.05 -15.94 -3.91
CA GLY A 46 13.35 -14.79 -4.49
C GLY A 46 14.28 -13.65 -4.90
N ASN A 47 15.46 -13.53 -4.29
CA ASN A 47 16.50 -12.57 -4.67
C ASN A 47 17.08 -12.80 -6.09
N ASN A 48 16.72 -13.90 -6.74
CA ASN A 48 17.01 -14.19 -8.15
C ASN A 48 15.82 -13.94 -9.09
N ALA A 49 14.65 -13.67 -8.53
CA ALA A 49 13.37 -13.68 -9.23
C ALA A 49 13.00 -12.29 -9.76
N ILE A 50 12.54 -12.28 -11.01
CA ILE A 50 11.83 -11.15 -11.63
C ILE A 50 10.38 -11.56 -11.84
N LEU A 51 9.44 -10.79 -11.30
CA LEU A 51 8.01 -11.00 -11.45
C LEU A 51 7.42 -9.93 -12.37
N ASN A 52 6.89 -10.33 -13.53
CA ASN A 52 6.20 -9.43 -14.45
C ASN A 52 4.69 -9.60 -14.34
N VAL A 53 4.00 -8.53 -13.93
CA VAL A 53 2.54 -8.47 -13.79
C VAL A 53 1.94 -7.83 -15.04
N ASN A 54 1.73 -8.66 -16.05
CA ASN A 54 1.13 -8.27 -17.35
C ASN A 54 -0.35 -8.67 -17.45
N THR A 55 -1.01 -8.82 -16.29
CA THR A 55 -2.43 -9.10 -16.17
C THR A 55 -3.09 -7.96 -15.42
N LYS A 56 -4.36 -7.69 -15.71
CA LYS A 56 -5.08 -6.56 -15.13
C LYS A 56 -5.10 -6.59 -13.61
N SER A 57 -5.22 -7.78 -13.00
CA SER A 57 -5.25 -7.94 -11.54
C SER A 57 -4.54 -9.23 -11.11
N LEU A 58 -3.52 -9.11 -10.25
CA LEU A 58 -2.82 -10.23 -9.64
C LEU A 58 -2.69 -10.02 -8.13
N THR A 59 -2.97 -11.05 -7.34
CA THR A 59 -2.76 -11.06 -5.88
C THR A 59 -1.80 -12.17 -5.49
N ALA A 60 -0.72 -11.80 -4.80
CA ALA A 60 0.21 -12.72 -4.15
C ALA A 60 -0.16 -12.89 -2.68
N TYR A 61 -0.38 -14.13 -2.23
CA TYR A 61 -0.83 -14.44 -0.86
C TYR A 61 0.26 -14.93 0.08
N HIS A 62 1.41 -15.35 -0.45
CA HIS A 62 2.46 -15.94 0.38
C HIS A 62 3.48 -14.89 0.81
N SER A 63 3.85 -14.87 2.10
CA SER A 63 4.72 -13.83 2.68
C SER A 63 6.11 -13.74 2.04
N THR A 64 6.59 -14.82 1.44
CA THR A 64 7.85 -14.83 0.69
C THR A 64 7.85 -13.95 -0.56
N ILE A 65 6.70 -13.38 -0.98
CA ILE A 65 6.67 -12.38 -2.06
C ILE A 65 7.57 -11.18 -1.75
N GLY A 66 7.76 -10.84 -0.47
CA GLY A 66 8.70 -9.82 -0.04
C GLY A 66 10.18 -10.12 -0.30
N THR A 67 10.51 -11.35 -0.72
CA THR A 67 11.87 -11.76 -1.08
C THR A 67 12.18 -11.61 -2.57
N VAL A 68 11.18 -11.36 -3.42
CA VAL A 68 11.35 -11.22 -4.87
C VAL A 68 12.22 -10.00 -5.17
N ALA A 69 13.31 -10.17 -5.93
CA ALA A 69 14.25 -9.09 -6.23
C ALA A 69 13.62 -7.95 -7.03
N GLU A 70 12.78 -8.27 -8.01
CA GLU A 70 12.18 -7.28 -8.89
C GLU A 70 10.73 -7.64 -9.21
N ILE A 71 9.83 -6.68 -9.02
CA ILE A 71 8.41 -6.78 -9.39
C ILE A 71 8.11 -5.65 -10.37
N ASN A 72 7.74 -6.02 -11.60
CA ASN A 72 7.33 -5.09 -12.65
C ASN A 72 5.81 -5.14 -12.79
N ILE A 73 5.14 -4.08 -12.36
CA ILE A 73 3.70 -3.90 -12.51
C ILE A 73 3.45 -3.26 -13.87
N GLY A 74 2.78 -3.93 -14.80
CA GLY A 74 2.49 -3.35 -16.11
C GLY A 74 1.56 -2.13 -16.05
N ALA A 75 1.53 -1.34 -17.12
CA ALA A 75 0.67 -0.16 -17.20
C ALA A 75 -0.81 -0.51 -17.06
N GLY A 76 -1.52 0.27 -16.23
CA GLY A 76 -2.91 0.03 -15.88
C GLY A 76 -3.18 -1.27 -15.11
N ASN A 77 -2.15 -1.98 -14.63
CA ASN A 77 -2.31 -3.25 -13.91
C ASN A 77 -2.27 -3.05 -12.39
N PHE A 78 -2.99 -3.92 -11.69
CA PHE A 78 -3.06 -3.96 -10.24
C PHE A 78 -2.30 -5.16 -9.72
N PHE A 79 -1.30 -4.91 -8.88
CA PHE A 79 -0.61 -5.97 -8.15
C PHE A 79 -0.86 -5.83 -6.65
N ALA A 80 -1.38 -6.90 -6.05
CA ALA A 80 -1.65 -6.96 -4.62
C ALA A 80 -0.68 -7.90 -3.90
N ILE A 81 -0.09 -7.40 -2.82
CA ILE A 81 0.55 -8.19 -1.78
C ILE A 81 -0.46 -8.32 -0.65
N ASP A 82 -0.95 -9.53 -0.43
CA ASP A 82 -1.95 -9.84 0.58
C ASP A 82 -1.30 -10.62 1.74
N ALA A 83 -1.29 -10.01 2.91
CA ALA A 83 -0.73 -10.55 4.16
C ALA A 83 -1.66 -11.57 4.85
N SER A 84 -2.74 -12.01 4.19
CA SER A 84 -3.72 -12.94 4.78
C SER A 84 -3.08 -14.21 5.34
N ALA A 85 -2.02 -14.73 4.72
CA ALA A 85 -1.30 -15.92 5.16
C ALA A 85 -0.24 -15.65 6.26
N GLY A 86 0.10 -14.40 6.53
CA GLY A 86 1.12 -14.00 7.48
C GLY A 86 1.72 -12.63 7.15
N ASP A 87 2.39 -12.04 8.14
CA ASP A 87 3.04 -10.74 7.98
C ASP A 87 4.08 -10.77 6.86
N VAL A 88 4.25 -9.63 6.18
CA VAL A 88 5.13 -9.51 5.02
C VAL A 88 6.09 -8.35 5.22
N THR A 89 7.38 -8.58 4.99
CA THR A 89 8.36 -7.49 4.87
C THR A 89 8.70 -7.31 3.40
N ILE A 90 8.56 -6.11 2.87
CA ILE A 90 8.83 -5.76 1.46
C ILE A 90 10.02 -4.81 1.35
N LEU A 91 10.54 -4.62 0.13
CA LEU A 91 11.63 -3.68 -0.18
C LEU A 91 12.97 -4.03 0.50
N ASN A 92 13.18 -5.28 0.88
CA ASN A 92 14.47 -5.75 1.38
C ASN A 92 15.36 -6.15 0.20
N ALA A 93 16.07 -5.17 -0.38
CA ALA A 93 16.75 -5.29 -1.68
C ALA A 93 15.81 -5.67 -2.84
N GLN A 94 14.51 -5.41 -2.67
CA GLN A 94 13.46 -5.61 -3.66
C GLN A 94 13.16 -4.28 -4.36
N ALA A 95 13.12 -4.29 -5.68
CA ALA A 95 12.61 -3.21 -6.51
C ALA A 95 11.15 -3.49 -6.89
N ILE A 96 10.29 -2.47 -6.78
CA ILE A 96 8.93 -2.50 -7.30
C ILE A 96 8.82 -1.38 -8.33
N ASN A 97 8.68 -1.77 -9.59
CA ASN A 97 8.59 -0.87 -10.72
C ASN A 97 7.14 -0.79 -11.20
N PHE A 98 6.72 0.42 -11.54
CA PHE A 98 5.37 0.70 -12.02
C PHE A 98 5.43 1.09 -13.50
N GLY A 99 4.68 0.39 -14.33
CA GLY A 99 4.37 0.81 -15.68
C GLY A 99 3.36 1.94 -15.60
N VAL A 100 3.76 3.16 -15.90
CA VAL A 100 2.84 4.30 -15.94
C VAL A 100 2.09 4.37 -17.28
N PRO A 101 0.85 4.94 -17.30
CA PRO A 101 0.03 5.41 -16.18
C PRO A 101 -0.86 4.32 -15.55
N ASP A 102 -1.53 4.65 -14.43
CA ASP A 102 -2.61 3.89 -13.78
C ASP A 102 -2.27 2.49 -13.21
N SER A 103 -1.00 2.13 -13.11
CA SER A 103 -0.59 0.94 -12.35
C SER A 103 -0.74 1.18 -10.85
N ALA A 104 -1.13 0.16 -10.08
CA ALA A 104 -1.20 0.29 -8.63
C ALA A 104 -0.60 -0.89 -7.87
N LEU A 105 0.01 -0.55 -6.72
CA LEU A 105 0.43 -1.50 -5.71
C LEU A 105 -0.61 -1.52 -4.58
N VAL A 106 -1.16 -2.69 -4.31
CA VAL A 106 -2.14 -2.90 -3.24
C VAL A 106 -1.47 -3.68 -2.10
N LEU A 107 -1.46 -3.12 -0.90
CA LEU A 107 -1.04 -3.79 0.32
C LEU A 107 -2.31 -4.11 1.12
N SER A 108 -2.52 -5.39 1.44
CA SER A 108 -3.82 -5.81 1.95
C SER A 108 -3.78 -6.93 2.98
N ASN A 109 -4.86 -7.03 3.75
CA ASN A 109 -5.20 -8.17 4.60
C ASN A 109 -6.68 -8.53 4.39
N LEU A 110 -7.04 -9.06 3.21
CA LEU A 110 -8.45 -9.22 2.85
C LEU A 110 -9.14 -10.31 3.67
N THR A 111 -8.43 -11.41 3.94
CA THR A 111 -9.01 -12.64 4.52
C THR A 111 -8.22 -13.20 5.71
N GLY A 112 -7.11 -12.55 6.09
CA GLY A 112 -6.27 -13.05 7.18
C GLY A 112 -6.96 -12.96 8.52
N VAL A 113 -6.65 -13.90 9.40
CA VAL A 113 -7.17 -13.92 10.77
C VAL A 113 -6.42 -12.90 11.61
N GLY A 114 -7.18 -11.97 12.21
CA GLY A 114 -6.64 -10.87 13.01
C GLY A 114 -5.92 -9.80 12.17
N VAL A 115 -5.42 -8.79 12.86
CA VAL A 115 -4.61 -7.73 12.23
C VAL A 115 -3.32 -8.34 11.68
N LYS A 116 -2.90 -7.91 10.49
CA LYS A 116 -1.64 -8.29 9.86
C LYS A 116 -0.74 -7.10 9.63
N ASN A 117 0.56 -7.35 9.51
CA ASN A 117 1.56 -6.32 9.26
C ASN A 117 2.15 -6.45 7.86
N ILE A 118 2.28 -5.32 7.16
CA ILE A 118 3.19 -5.18 6.02
C ILE A 118 4.24 -4.14 6.38
N LEU A 119 5.51 -4.57 6.39
CA LEU A 119 6.64 -3.79 6.88
C LEU A 119 7.58 -3.39 5.73
N LEU A 120 7.99 -2.13 5.69
CA LEU A 120 8.89 -1.56 4.70
C LEU A 120 10.35 -1.68 5.17
N ALA A 121 11.20 -2.35 4.38
CA ALA A 121 12.64 -2.43 4.63
C ALA A 121 13.45 -1.28 4.04
N ALA A 122 12.89 -0.57 3.06
CA ALA A 122 13.43 0.62 2.45
C ALA A 122 12.27 1.52 1.99
N ASP A 123 12.59 2.70 1.46
CA ASP A 123 11.59 3.62 0.93
C ASP A 123 10.92 3.05 -0.33
N LEU A 124 9.60 3.22 -0.43
CA LEU A 124 8.85 2.89 -1.64
C LEU A 124 8.86 4.10 -2.57
N VAL A 125 9.68 4.06 -3.61
CA VAL A 125 9.85 5.20 -4.52
C VAL A 125 8.67 5.34 -5.50
N ALA A 126 8.19 6.57 -5.71
CA ALA A 126 7.18 6.88 -6.72
C ALA A 126 7.76 6.75 -8.14
N PRO A 127 6.98 6.31 -9.14
CA PRO A 127 7.51 5.97 -10.45
C PRO A 127 7.70 7.17 -11.40
N GLY A 128 7.49 8.40 -10.93
CA GLY A 128 7.63 9.62 -11.72
C GLY A 128 6.40 10.53 -11.68
N ALA A 129 6.44 11.61 -12.45
CA ALA A 129 5.32 12.54 -12.61
C ALA A 129 4.02 11.82 -13.03
N ASN A 130 2.90 12.14 -12.36
CA ASN A 130 1.59 11.49 -12.54
C ASN A 130 1.62 9.96 -12.34
N GLY A 131 2.57 9.48 -11.53
CA GLY A 131 2.94 8.08 -11.49
C GLY A 131 2.20 7.28 -10.42
N GLY A 132 1.40 6.31 -10.86
CA GLY A 132 0.88 5.18 -10.08
C GLY A 132 0.06 5.50 -8.84
N ASP A 133 -0.60 4.47 -8.32
CA ASP A 133 -1.38 4.55 -7.09
C ASP A 133 -0.90 3.51 -6.07
N VAL A 134 -1.09 3.83 -4.79
CA VAL A 134 -0.90 2.89 -3.68
C VAL A 134 -2.26 2.68 -3.01
N VAL A 135 -2.56 1.43 -2.65
CA VAL A 135 -3.81 1.08 -1.98
C VAL A 135 -3.51 0.32 -0.70
N PHE A 136 -4.06 0.76 0.42
CA PHE A 136 -4.06 0.01 1.68
C PHE A 136 -5.44 -0.54 1.95
N ASN A 137 -5.55 -1.84 2.19
CA ASN A 137 -6.82 -2.48 2.47
C ASN A 137 -6.74 -3.40 3.68
N GLY A 138 -7.35 -2.96 4.78
CA GLY A 138 -7.42 -3.70 6.04
C GLY A 138 -8.19 -5.01 6.03
N GLY A 139 -9.05 -5.21 5.02
CA GLY A 139 -10.12 -6.19 5.08
C GLY A 139 -10.92 -6.08 6.38
N VAL A 140 -11.49 -7.20 6.82
CA VAL A 140 -12.35 -7.21 8.02
C VAL A 140 -11.54 -7.09 9.33
N ASN A 141 -10.30 -7.59 9.33
CA ASN A 141 -9.55 -7.79 10.57
C ASN A 141 -8.45 -6.75 10.82
N GLY A 142 -8.12 -5.94 9.82
CA GLY A 142 -7.20 -4.81 9.94
C GLY A 142 -5.81 -5.05 9.34
N LEU A 143 -5.15 -3.97 8.93
CA LEU A 143 -3.79 -3.98 8.39
C LEU A 143 -2.96 -2.88 9.02
N ASN A 144 -1.75 -3.22 9.46
CA ASN A 144 -0.73 -2.27 9.88
C ASN A 144 0.30 -2.10 8.76
N ILE A 145 0.63 -0.86 8.43
CA ILE A 145 1.74 -0.48 7.54
C ILE A 145 2.82 0.19 8.40
N GLY A 146 4.05 -0.33 8.35
CA GLY A 146 5.13 0.16 9.21
C GLY A 146 6.53 -0.03 8.70
N SER A 147 7.54 0.43 9.44
CA SER A 147 8.94 0.10 9.18
C SER A 147 9.31 -1.26 9.75
N ASN A 148 10.19 -1.98 9.06
CA ASN A 148 10.75 -3.23 9.58
C ASN A 148 11.81 -3.02 10.69
N VAL A 149 12.31 -1.79 10.85
CA VAL A 149 13.32 -1.44 11.86
C VAL A 149 12.78 -0.29 12.69
N ALA A 150 12.54 -0.59 13.97
CA ALA A 150 12.03 0.39 14.93
C ALA A 150 12.87 1.67 14.96
N GLY A 151 12.20 2.81 14.92
CA GLY A 151 12.84 4.14 14.93
C GLY A 151 13.52 4.53 13.63
N THR A 152 13.42 3.71 12.57
CA THR A 152 13.93 4.07 11.25
C THR A 152 12.75 4.37 10.33
N ALA A 153 12.55 5.66 10.02
CA ALA A 153 11.49 6.09 9.12
C ALA A 153 11.64 5.50 7.70
N ARG A 154 10.50 5.31 7.04
CA ARG A 154 10.36 4.81 5.67
C ARG A 154 9.43 5.73 4.91
N ASN A 155 9.87 6.21 3.75
CA ASN A 155 9.06 7.05 2.89
C ASN A 155 8.23 6.19 1.93
N ILE A 156 6.97 6.57 1.73
CA ILE A 156 6.17 6.11 0.59
C ILE A 156 5.98 7.30 -0.35
N GLY A 157 6.65 7.19 -1.49
CA GLY A 157 6.87 8.26 -2.46
C GLY A 157 8.12 9.09 -2.15
N ASP A 158 8.32 10.15 -2.95
CA ASP A 158 9.49 11.05 -2.95
C ASP A 158 10.83 10.39 -3.34
N GLY A 159 10.94 10.05 -4.63
CA GLY A 159 12.18 9.59 -5.27
C GLY A 159 13.09 10.70 -5.81
N GLY A 160 12.97 11.93 -5.29
CA GLY A 160 13.60 13.12 -5.87
C GLY A 160 12.59 14.13 -6.44
N GLY A 161 11.46 14.32 -5.76
CA GLY A 161 10.41 15.29 -6.11
C GLY A 161 9.16 14.69 -6.75
N ASP A 162 9.23 13.45 -7.25
CA ASP A 162 8.08 12.74 -7.80
C ASP A 162 7.23 12.10 -6.70
N LYS A 163 5.91 12.19 -6.84
CA LYS A 163 4.92 11.73 -5.86
C LYS A 163 3.92 10.76 -6.48
N PHE A 164 3.49 9.77 -5.70
CA PHE A 164 2.33 8.95 -6.07
C PHE A 164 1.09 9.84 -6.22
N ASN A 165 0.26 9.52 -7.21
CA ASN A 165 -0.93 10.29 -7.49
C ASN A 165 -1.97 10.17 -6.37
N THR A 166 -2.28 8.93 -5.98
CA THR A 166 -3.26 8.68 -4.92
C THR A 166 -2.78 7.59 -3.96
N LEU A 167 -3.03 7.81 -2.68
CA LEU A 167 -3.17 6.76 -1.68
C LEU A 167 -4.65 6.50 -1.41
N LEU A 168 -5.11 5.30 -1.73
CA LEU A 168 -6.47 4.84 -1.41
C LEU A 168 -6.44 3.98 -0.15
N ILE A 169 -7.20 4.37 0.88
CA ILE A 169 -7.32 3.60 2.13
C ILE A 169 -8.72 3.02 2.21
N TYR A 170 -8.79 1.69 2.37
CA TYR A 170 -10.02 0.92 2.52
C TYR A 170 -9.98 0.08 3.80
N ASN A 171 -11.13 -0.04 4.45
CA ASN A 171 -11.31 -0.84 5.66
C ASN A 171 -10.32 -0.46 6.79
N ALA A 172 -10.18 -1.30 7.81
CA ALA A 172 -9.42 -0.98 9.02
C ALA A 172 -7.90 -0.93 8.77
N VAL A 173 -7.27 0.25 8.79
CA VAL A 173 -5.83 0.40 8.54
C VAL A 173 -5.16 1.20 9.66
N THR A 174 -3.94 0.85 10.06
CA THR A 174 -3.10 1.66 10.94
C THR A 174 -1.78 1.93 10.25
N ILE A 175 -1.30 3.17 10.23
CA ILE A 175 0.03 3.53 9.74
C ILE A 175 0.85 3.96 10.96
N THR A 176 1.99 3.32 11.16
CA THR A 176 2.88 3.59 12.29
C THR A 176 3.73 4.84 12.08
N ASP A 177 4.29 5.37 13.17
CA ASP A 177 5.04 6.63 13.17
C ASP A 177 6.30 6.66 12.29
N ASP A 178 6.80 5.48 11.96
CA ASP A 178 7.98 5.29 11.14
C ASP A 178 7.64 5.17 9.64
N VAL A 179 6.43 5.57 9.23
CA VAL A 179 6.05 5.68 7.83
C VAL A 179 5.66 7.12 7.49
N ASN A 180 6.42 7.70 6.55
CA ASN A 180 6.21 9.04 6.03
C ASN A 180 5.47 8.99 4.69
N LEU A 181 4.41 9.78 4.56
CA LEU A 181 3.57 9.87 3.36
C LEU A 181 3.68 11.23 2.65
N GLU A 182 4.76 11.98 2.86
CA GLU A 182 5.05 13.23 2.13
C GLU A 182 5.10 13.06 0.61
N GLY A 183 5.42 11.85 0.15
CA GLY A 183 5.47 11.46 -1.25
C GLY A 183 4.11 11.15 -1.89
N ILE A 184 2.98 11.46 -1.24
CA ILE A 184 1.62 11.25 -1.75
C ILE A 184 0.98 12.59 -2.13
N GLN A 185 0.34 12.68 -3.30
CA GLN A 185 -0.40 13.89 -3.71
C GLN A 185 -1.79 13.94 -3.09
N ASN A 186 -2.59 12.88 -3.23
CA ASN A 186 -3.96 12.84 -2.72
C ASN A 186 -4.17 11.61 -1.83
N VAL A 187 -4.86 11.79 -0.72
CA VAL A 187 -5.25 10.69 0.18
C VAL A 187 -6.76 10.58 0.17
N HIS A 188 -7.28 9.43 -0.23
CA HIS A 188 -8.70 9.13 -0.21
C HIS A 188 -8.98 8.02 0.80
N ILE A 189 -9.74 8.36 1.83
CA ILE A 189 -10.18 7.43 2.87
C ILE A 189 -11.61 7.01 2.52
N ASN A 190 -11.78 5.76 2.11
CA ASN A 190 -12.96 5.27 1.41
C ASN A 190 -13.86 4.40 2.29
N ASN A 191 -15.06 4.11 1.79
CA ASN A 191 -16.18 3.49 2.49
C ASN A 191 -15.82 2.41 3.52
N ASN A 192 -16.36 2.59 4.72
CA ASN A 192 -16.15 1.76 5.91
C ASN A 192 -14.67 1.60 6.31
N ALA A 193 -13.78 2.50 5.87
CA ALA A 193 -12.43 2.57 6.41
C ALA A 193 -12.44 3.24 7.78
N ALA A 194 -11.84 2.56 8.75
CA ALA A 194 -11.43 3.15 10.01
C ALA A 194 -9.91 3.18 9.98
N PHE A 195 -9.33 4.36 9.84
CA PHE A 195 -7.90 4.50 9.69
C PHE A 195 -7.30 5.40 10.77
N THR A 196 -6.20 4.96 11.37
CA THR A 196 -5.46 5.74 12.38
C THR A 196 -4.06 6.07 11.87
N SER A 197 -3.75 7.37 11.83
CA SER A 197 -2.38 7.87 11.65
C SER A 197 -1.86 8.46 12.94
N SER A 198 -0.64 8.09 13.29
CA SER A 198 0.15 8.81 14.28
C SER A 198 1.23 9.68 13.63
N THR A 199 1.44 9.55 12.31
CA THR A 199 2.20 10.53 11.51
C THR A 199 1.31 11.58 10.85
N ALA A 200 1.91 12.72 10.55
CA ALA A 200 1.29 13.74 9.73
C ALA A 200 1.27 13.36 8.25
N PHE A 201 0.17 13.71 7.56
CA PHE A 201 0.11 13.65 6.11
C PHE A 201 0.44 14.99 5.50
N ASN A 202 1.42 15.00 4.60
CA ASN A 202 1.72 16.13 3.73
C ASN A 202 1.22 15.83 2.32
N ALA A 203 -0.09 15.64 2.22
CA ALA A 203 -0.81 15.47 0.97
C ALA A 203 -1.40 16.81 0.51
N GLY A 204 -1.53 17.01 -0.81
CA GLY A 204 -2.23 18.16 -1.36
C GLY A 204 -3.69 18.22 -0.91
N ALA A 205 -4.38 17.07 -0.91
CA ALA A 205 -5.73 16.95 -0.39
C ALA A 205 -5.95 15.62 0.35
N ILE A 206 -6.76 15.68 1.41
CA ILE A 206 -7.30 14.52 2.11
C ILE A 206 -8.81 14.55 1.93
N GLN A 207 -9.37 13.49 1.36
CA GLN A 207 -10.81 13.31 1.23
C GLN A 207 -11.27 12.15 2.10
N ILE A 208 -12.23 12.42 2.98
CA ILE A 208 -12.89 11.44 3.83
C ILE A 208 -14.29 11.18 3.24
N ASN A 209 -14.53 9.96 2.75
CA ASN A 209 -15.82 9.55 2.22
C ASN A 209 -16.67 8.94 3.35
N ASP A 210 -17.34 7.81 3.16
CA ASP A 210 -18.08 7.11 4.21
C ASP A 210 -17.12 6.41 5.19
N ALA A 211 -16.29 7.18 5.91
CA ALA A 211 -15.14 6.67 6.65
C ALA A 211 -14.76 7.51 7.87
N THR A 212 -13.88 6.94 8.71
CA THR A 212 -13.28 7.62 9.87
C THR A 212 -11.78 7.79 9.65
N TYR A 213 -11.33 9.04 9.69
CA TYR A 213 -9.93 9.40 9.79
C TYR A 213 -9.59 9.79 11.23
N THR A 214 -8.77 9.00 11.90
CA THR A 214 -8.27 9.28 13.24
C THR A 214 -6.82 9.74 13.18
N ILE A 215 -6.54 10.87 13.83
CA ILE A 215 -5.19 11.38 14.08
C ILE A 215 -4.93 11.31 15.57
N ASP A 216 -3.90 10.56 15.95
CA ASP A 216 -3.55 10.34 17.35
C ASP A 216 -2.17 10.87 17.67
N ALA A 217 -2.10 11.93 18.47
CA ALA A 217 -0.85 12.52 18.95
C ALA A 217 -0.18 11.68 20.06
N ASN A 218 -0.25 10.35 19.97
CA ASN A 218 0.23 9.45 21.02
C ASN A 218 1.76 9.53 21.23
N ASN A 219 2.50 9.79 20.14
CA ASN A 219 3.96 9.74 20.12
C ASN A 219 4.63 11.11 19.89
N GLY A 220 3.87 12.21 19.91
CA GLY A 220 4.44 13.53 19.68
C GLY A 220 3.39 14.59 19.44
N ASN A 221 3.83 15.84 19.34
CA ASN A 221 2.99 16.86 18.71
C ASN A 221 2.92 16.54 17.21
N LEU A 222 1.73 16.67 16.63
CA LEU A 222 1.50 16.41 15.21
C LEU A 222 1.18 17.70 14.48
N ASN A 223 1.76 17.87 13.31
CA ASN A 223 1.44 18.95 12.40
C ASN A 223 1.00 18.36 11.08
N VAL A 224 -0.25 18.53 10.68
CA VAL A 224 -0.84 17.96 9.46
C VAL A 224 -0.86 19.08 8.41
N PRO A 225 0.16 19.22 7.54
CA PRO A 225 0.28 20.34 6.61
C PRO A 225 -0.56 20.15 5.33
N ALA A 226 -1.56 19.25 5.34
CA ALA A 226 -2.38 19.00 4.17
C ALA A 226 -2.99 20.31 3.62
N GLY A 227 -3.17 20.42 2.31
CA GLY A 227 -3.77 21.62 1.72
C GLY A 227 -5.22 21.80 2.17
N ASN A 228 -6.04 20.76 1.96
CA ASN A 228 -7.44 20.70 2.35
C ASN A 228 -7.80 19.33 2.96
N ILE A 229 -8.71 19.31 3.94
CA ILE A 229 -9.40 18.12 4.43
C ILE A 229 -10.89 18.27 4.09
N GLN A 230 -11.38 17.44 3.17
CA GLN A 230 -12.77 17.45 2.68
C GLN A 230 -13.56 16.27 3.25
N PHE A 231 -14.81 16.53 3.65
CA PHE A 231 -15.78 15.51 4.07
C PHE A 231 -16.76 15.25 2.92
N ALA A 232 -16.48 14.26 2.08
CA ALA A 232 -17.26 13.96 0.88
C ALA A 232 -18.54 13.15 1.12
N HIS A 233 -18.84 12.80 2.38
CA HIS A 233 -20.04 12.03 2.75
C HIS A 233 -20.55 12.44 4.13
N ALA A 234 -21.87 12.35 4.36
CA ALA A 234 -22.49 12.76 5.62
C ALA A 234 -22.02 11.96 6.86
N ASN A 235 -21.49 10.76 6.64
CA ASN A 235 -20.94 9.92 7.71
C ASN A 235 -19.43 10.07 7.89
N ALA A 236 -18.78 10.94 7.10
CA ALA A 236 -17.35 11.19 7.19
C ALA A 236 -17.00 11.73 8.58
N GLN A 237 -15.93 11.22 9.19
CA GLN A 237 -15.48 11.64 10.51
C GLN A 237 -13.98 11.93 10.51
N LEU A 238 -13.61 13.05 11.12
CA LEU A 238 -12.25 13.37 11.52
C LEU A 238 -12.19 13.33 13.04
N ILE A 239 -11.42 12.40 13.59
CA ILE A 239 -11.20 12.27 15.03
C ILE A 239 -9.79 12.75 15.33
N LEU A 240 -9.69 13.82 16.11
CA LEU A 240 -8.41 14.32 16.64
C LEU A 240 -8.33 13.89 18.10
N GLN A 241 -7.33 13.09 18.45
CA GLN A 241 -7.18 12.55 19.79
C GLN A 241 -5.74 12.57 20.29
N ASN A 242 -5.59 12.51 21.60
CA ASN A 242 -4.32 12.31 22.26
C ASN A 242 -4.51 11.16 23.25
N THR A 243 -4.10 9.96 22.85
CA THR A 243 -4.13 8.79 23.74
C THR A 243 -2.87 8.68 24.60
N SER A 244 -1.93 9.62 24.48
CA SER A 244 -0.76 9.67 25.37
C SER A 244 -1.14 10.16 26.77
N GLY A 245 -0.32 9.80 27.77
CA GLY A 245 -0.44 10.34 29.12
C GLY A 245 0.12 11.76 29.30
N ASN A 246 0.63 12.38 28.22
CA ASN A 246 1.24 13.72 28.24
C ASN A 246 0.34 14.72 27.50
N ASP A 247 0.50 16.01 27.79
CA ASP A 247 -0.13 17.06 26.98
C ASP A 247 0.51 17.11 25.59
N ARG A 248 -0.32 17.04 24.54
CA ARG A 248 0.10 17.02 23.14
C ARG A 248 -0.76 17.95 22.30
N THR A 249 -0.16 18.47 21.25
CA THR A 249 -0.82 19.37 20.30
C THR A 249 -0.97 18.68 18.95
N ILE A 250 -2.17 18.76 18.39
CA ILE A 250 -2.42 18.50 16.96
C ILE A 250 -2.67 19.86 16.29
N THR A 251 -1.82 20.20 15.34
CA THR A 251 -1.96 21.37 14.48
C THR A 251 -2.45 20.92 13.12
N LEU A 252 -3.60 21.43 12.69
CA LEU A 252 -4.09 21.26 11.32
C LEU A 252 -3.70 22.49 10.52
N GLY A 253 -2.80 22.32 9.55
CA GLY A 253 -2.45 23.36 8.59
C GLY A 253 -3.41 23.45 7.39
N ALA A 254 -4.38 22.54 7.33
CA ALA A 254 -5.34 22.42 6.24
C ALA A 254 -6.56 23.31 6.41
N ASN A 255 -7.15 23.73 5.29
CA ASN A 255 -8.55 24.16 5.33
C ASN A 255 -9.43 22.93 5.63
N ILE A 256 -10.36 23.09 6.57
CA ILE A 256 -11.33 22.04 6.91
C ILE A 256 -12.65 22.42 6.25
N ASP A 257 -13.11 21.57 5.33
CA ASP A 257 -14.30 21.81 4.52
C ASP A 257 -15.35 20.71 4.77
N PRO A 258 -16.17 20.87 5.83
CA PRO A 258 -17.36 20.03 6.02
C PRO A 258 -18.44 20.50 5.04
N ASP A 259 -18.74 19.68 4.03
CA ASP A 259 -19.86 19.92 3.08
C ASP A 259 -21.21 20.12 3.78
#